data_AF-A0A9E6WF90-F1
#
_entry.id   AF-A0A9E6WF90-F1
#
_cell.length_a   1.000
_cell.length_b   1.000
_cell.length_c   1.000
_cell.angle_alpha   90.00
_cell.angle_beta   90.00
_cell.angle_gamma   90.00
#
_symmetry.space_group_name_H-M   'P 1'
#
loop_
_entity.id
_entity.type
_entity.pdbx_description
1 polymer ?
#
loop_
_entity_poly.entity_id
_entity_poly.type
_entity_poly.pdbx_seq_one_letter_code
_entity_poly.pdbx_strand_id
1 'polypeptide(L)'
;MAERLPLDIPDNPKLVRNITHFARALRKAGLPIGPGRVIDAIRAVEAAGFSEKADFYWTLHACFVARPEHRAVYAQIFRLYWRDPRYLEHMMSLM
;
A
#
# COMPACT_ATOMS: atom_id res chain seq x y z
N MET A 1 25.13 -14.33 10.00
CA MET A 1 25.17 -14.17 8.54
C MET A 1 23.82 -14.65 8.04
N ALA A 2 22.86 -13.76 7.74
CA ALA A 2 21.53 -14.17 7.30
C ALA A 2 21.61 -14.56 5.82
N GLU A 3 21.42 -15.84 5.54
CA GLU A 3 21.39 -16.42 4.20
C GLU A 3 20.13 -15.91 3.49
N ARG A 4 20.32 -15.05 2.47
CA ARG A 4 19.22 -14.54 1.64
C ARG A 4 18.88 -15.61 0.60
N LEU A 5 17.79 -16.33 0.83
CA LEU A 5 17.22 -17.23 -0.16
C LEU A 5 16.76 -16.43 -1.39
N PRO A 6 17.00 -16.92 -2.63
CA PRO A 6 16.51 -16.28 -3.83
C PRO A 6 14.98 -16.37 -3.82
N LEU A 7 14.31 -15.22 -3.79
CA LEU A 7 12.87 -15.13 -3.86
C LEU A 7 12.44 -15.29 -5.31
N ASP A 8 11.59 -16.29 -5.57
CA ASP A 8 11.04 -16.57 -6.89
C ASP A 8 9.88 -15.58 -7.15
N ILE A 9 10.16 -14.54 -7.94
CA ILE A 9 9.28 -13.39 -8.12
C ILE A 9 8.45 -13.59 -9.38
N PRO A 10 7.12 -13.65 -9.27
CA PRO A 10 6.26 -13.73 -10.45
C PRO A 10 6.27 -12.42 -11.23
N ASP A 11 6.42 -12.51 -12.56
CA ASP A 11 6.49 -11.43 -13.56
C ASP A 11 5.30 -10.43 -13.58
N ASN A 12 4.28 -10.60 -12.72
CA ASN A 12 3.05 -9.82 -12.74
C ASN A 12 2.92 -8.91 -11.50
N PRO A 13 2.98 -7.58 -11.64
CA PRO A 13 3.09 -6.66 -10.50
C PRO A 13 1.83 -6.68 -9.64
N LYS A 14 1.89 -7.41 -8.51
CA LYS A 14 0.82 -7.43 -7.50
C LYS A 14 0.66 -6.07 -6.81
N LEU A 15 1.68 -5.22 -6.85
CA LEU A 15 1.71 -3.89 -6.23
C LEU A 15 0.59 -2.98 -6.73
N VAL A 16 0.49 -2.79 -8.05
CA VAL A 16 -0.54 -1.95 -8.68
C VAL A 16 -1.94 -2.43 -8.30
N ARG A 17 -2.15 -3.75 -8.36
CA ARG A 17 -3.42 -4.37 -7.99
C ARG A 17 -3.76 -4.12 -6.51
N ASN A 18 -2.79 -4.29 -5.61
CA ASN A 18 -2.97 -4.11 -4.17
C ASN A 18 -3.30 -2.65 -3.82
N ILE A 19 -2.56 -1.69 -4.38
CA ILE A 19 -2.83 -0.26 -4.18
C ILE A 19 -4.21 0.11 -4.74
N THR A 20 -4.58 -0.42 -5.90
CA THR A 20 -5.91 -0.19 -6.49
C THR A 20 -7.04 -0.72 -5.61
N HIS A 21 -6.91 -1.94 -5.08
CA HIS A 21 -7.91 -2.51 -4.16
C HIS A 21 -8.00 -1.73 -2.85
N PHE A 22 -6.87 -1.32 -2.28
CA PHE A 22 -6.86 -0.49 -1.09
C PHE A 22 -7.52 0.88 -1.32
N ALA A 23 -7.21 1.54 -2.44
CA ALA A 23 -7.84 2.80 -2.84
C ALA A 23 -9.37 2.66 -3.02
N ARG A 24 -9.84 1.51 -3.54
CA ARG A 24 -11.28 1.20 -3.62
C ARG A 24 -11.91 1.05 -2.24
N ALA A 25 -11.23 0.40 -1.30
CA ALA A 25 -11.71 0.26 0.08
C ALA A 25 -11.83 1.64 0.77
N LEU A 26 -10.82 2.50 0.61
CA LEU A 26 -10.86 3.87 1.11
C LEU A 26 -11.98 4.71 0.47
N ARG A 27 -12.19 4.57 -0.85
CA ARG A 27 -13.31 5.25 -1.54
C ARG A 27 -14.66 4.80 -0.97
N LYS A 28 -14.84 3.50 -0.74
CA LYS A 28 -16.07 2.96 -0.12
C LYS A 28 -16.25 3.46 1.32
N ALA A 29 -15.16 3.74 2.02
CA ALA A 29 -15.16 4.33 3.36
C ALA A 29 -15.35 5.86 3.39
N GLY A 30 -15.55 6.51 2.24
CA GLY A 30 -15.88 7.93 2.14
C GLY A 30 -14.72 8.85 1.75
N LEU A 31 -13.52 8.33 1.47
CA LEU A 31 -12.42 9.18 0.99
C LEU A 31 -12.59 9.53 -0.51
N PRO A 32 -12.44 10.80 -0.90
CA PRO A 32 -12.54 11.23 -2.30
C PRO A 32 -11.27 10.86 -3.08
N ILE A 33 -11.13 9.58 -3.45
CA ILE A 33 -9.96 9.06 -4.17
C ILE A 33 -10.37 8.79 -5.61
N GLY A 34 -9.92 9.64 -6.54
CA GLY A 34 -10.06 9.46 -7.98
C GLY A 34 -8.95 8.57 -8.57
N PRO A 35 -9.08 8.13 -9.83
CA PRO A 35 -8.08 7.30 -10.51
C PRO A 35 -6.69 7.97 -10.59
N GLY A 36 -6.64 9.30 -10.78
CA GLY A 36 -5.37 10.04 -10.78
C GLY A 36 -4.58 9.86 -9.49
N ARG A 37 -5.23 9.97 -8.32
CA ARG A 37 -4.59 9.73 -7.02
C ARG A 37 -4.07 8.30 -6.85
N VAL A 38 -4.68 7.32 -7.51
CA VAL A 38 -4.20 5.93 -7.47
C VAL A 38 -2.92 5.80 -8.29
N ILE A 39 -2.87 6.41 -9.47
CA ILE A 39 -1.67 6.45 -10.31
C ILE A 39 -0.53 7.16 -9.56
N ASP A 40 -0.81 8.30 -8.94
CA ASP A 40 0.16 9.05 -8.15
C ASP A 40 0.68 8.23 -6.97
N ALA A 41 -0.20 7.50 -6.28
CA ALA A 41 0.19 6.63 -5.17
C ALA A 41 1.08 5.46 -5.61
N ILE A 42 0.82 4.86 -6.77
CA ILE A 42 1.68 3.81 -7.33
C ILE A 42 3.07 4.37 -7.60
N ARG A 43 3.16 5.51 -8.31
CA ARG A 43 4.43 6.17 -8.61
C ARG A 43 5.18 6.60 -7.34
N ALA A 44 4.45 7.08 -6.34
CA ALA A 44 5.04 7.47 -5.06
C ALA A 44 5.66 6.27 -4.33
N VAL A 45 5.00 5.11 -4.34
CA VAL A 45 5.54 3.88 -3.74
C VAL A 45 6.74 3.35 -4.53
N GLU A 46 6.69 3.40 -5.87
CA GLU A 46 7.83 3.03 -6.72
C GLU A 46 9.05 3.94 -6.48
N ALA A 47 8.82 5.25 -6.32
CA ALA A 47 9.88 6.23 -6.10
C ALA A 47 10.44 6.22 -4.67
N ALA A 48 9.57 6.04 -3.66
CA ALA A 48 9.98 5.99 -2.26
C ALA A 48 10.70 4.68 -1.93
N GLY A 49 10.37 3.60 -2.64
CA GLY A 49 10.71 2.25 -2.21
C GLY A 49 10.00 1.88 -0.90
N PHE A 50 10.17 0.63 -0.48
CA PHE A 50 9.66 0.16 0.81
C PHE A 50 10.48 -1.02 1.32
N SER A 51 10.68 -1.04 2.62
CA SER A 51 11.36 -2.10 3.37
C SER A 51 10.50 -2.65 4.50
N GLU A 52 9.56 -1.82 4.99
CA GLU A 52 8.66 -2.18 6.05
C GLU A 52 7.24 -1.64 5.83
N LYS A 53 6.30 -2.08 6.68
CA LYS A 53 4.90 -1.65 6.65
C LYS A 53 4.73 -0.14 6.82
N ALA A 54 5.61 0.49 7.61
CA ALA A 54 5.54 1.92 7.89
C ALA A 54 5.77 2.76 6.62
N ASP A 55 6.66 2.30 5.72
CA ASP A 55 6.97 2.98 4.46
C ASP A 55 5.70 3.07 3.57
N PHE A 56 4.96 1.96 3.46
CA PHE A 56 3.66 1.95 2.80
C PHE A 56 2.65 2.87 3.47
N TYR A 57 2.58 2.83 4.80
CA TYR A 57 1.62 3.62 5.56
C TYR A 57 1.79 5.10 5.26
N TRP A 58 3.00 5.62 5.39
CA TRP A 58 3.27 7.05 5.23
C TRP A 58 3.22 7.50 3.78
N THR A 59 3.72 6.69 2.85
CA THR A 59 3.66 7.00 1.41
C THR A 59 2.22 7.09 0.92
N LEU A 60 1.40 6.08 1.19
CA LEU A 60 -0.01 6.09 0.79
C LEU A 60 -0.83 7.13 1.57
N HIS A 61 -0.47 7.41 2.83
CA HIS A 61 -1.09 8.48 3.60
C HIS A 61 -0.86 9.82 2.93
N ALA A 62 0.36 10.12 2.50
CA ALA A 62 0.69 11.37 1.81
C ALA A 62 -0.13 11.54 0.51
N CYS A 63 -0.43 10.45 -0.20
CA CYS A 63 -1.21 10.49 -1.44
C CYS A 63 -2.73 10.59 -1.21
N PHE A 64 -3.27 9.93 -0.19
CA PHE A 64 -4.73 9.79 -0.03
C PHE A 64 -5.35 10.71 1.03
N VAL A 65 -4.57 11.20 1.99
CA VAL A 65 -5.07 12.01 3.11
C VAL A 65 -4.87 13.49 2.83
N ALA A 66 -5.92 14.13 2.33
CA ALA A 66 -5.92 15.57 2.03
C ALA A 66 -6.50 16.46 3.14
N ARG A 67 -7.20 15.89 4.12
CA ARG A 67 -7.85 16.63 5.22
C ARG A 67 -7.68 15.91 6.56
N PRO A 68 -7.68 16.63 7.70
CA PRO A 68 -7.55 16.02 9.02
C PRO A 68 -8.57 14.91 9.28
N GLU A 69 -9.82 15.10 8.86
CA GLU A 69 -10.91 14.14 9.03
C GLU A 69 -10.64 12.79 8.34
N HIS A 70 -9.86 12.77 7.26
CA HIS A 70 -9.54 11.54 6.53
C HIS A 70 -8.57 10.64 7.30
N ARG A 71 -7.78 11.19 8.24
CA ARG A 71 -6.69 10.47 8.94
C ARG A 71 -7.21 9.26 9.69
N ALA A 72 -8.32 9.42 10.43
CA ALA A 72 -8.91 8.36 11.23
C ALA A 72 -9.42 7.20 10.36
N VAL A 73 -10.16 7.54 9.30
CA VAL A 73 -10.70 6.54 8.35
C VAL A 73 -9.54 5.83 7.63
N TYR A 74 -8.54 6.56 7.15
CA TYR A 74 -7.36 5.99 6.52
C TYR A 74 -6.66 5.00 7.44
N ALA A 75 -6.35 5.41 8.68
CA ALA A 75 -5.63 4.57 9.64
C ALA A 75 -6.41 3.29 9.98
N GLN A 76 -7.74 3.39 10.12
CA GLN A 76 -8.60 2.24 10.37
C GLN A 76 -8.61 1.26 9.19
N ILE A 77 -8.82 1.76 7.97
CA ILE A 77 -8.86 0.91 6.78
C ILE A 77 -7.49 0.29 6.50
N PHE A 78 -6.39 1.04 6.67
CA PHE A 78 -5.03 0.51 6.53
C PHE A 78 -4.79 -0.62 7.54
N ARG A 79 -5.17 -0.44 8.80
CA ARG A 79 -5.05 -1.48 9.83
C ARG A 79 -5.83 -2.75 9.49
N LEU A 80 -7.04 -2.60 8.96
CA LEU A 80 -7.88 -3.74 8.54
C LEU A 80 -7.31 -4.46 7.32
N TYR A 81 -6.83 -3.70 6.34
CA TYR A 81 -6.29 -4.23 5.09
C TYR A 81 -4.94 -4.95 5.30
N TRP A 82 -4.14 -4.48 6.26
CA TRP A 82 -2.81 -5.02 6.58
C TRP A 82 -2.75 -5.79 7.92
N ARG A 83 -3.86 -6.43 8.31
CA ARG A 83 -4.01 -7.09 9.62
C ARG A 83 -3.40 -8.49 9.69
N ASP A 84 -3.19 -9.16 8.56
CA ASP A 84 -2.46 -10.44 8.51
C ASP A 84 -0.98 -10.17 8.13
N PRO A 85 -0.01 -10.35 9.04
CA PRO A 85 1.41 -10.10 8.76
C PRO A 85 1.95 -10.92 7.57
N ARG A 86 1.31 -12.06 7.27
CA ARG A 86 1.64 -12.89 6.11
C ARG A 86 1.37 -12.21 4.78
N TYR A 87 0.49 -11.20 4.72
CA TYR A 87 0.19 -10.49 3.48
C TYR A 87 1.35 -9.57 3.04
N LEU A 88 2.05 -8.95 3.99
CA LEU A 88 3.26 -8.17 3.71
C LEU A 88 4.44 -9.08 3.39
N GLU A 89 4.59 -10.17 4.13
CA GLU A 89 5.60 -11.19 3.81
C GLU A 89 5.36 -11.77 2.41
N HIS A 90 4.11 -12.03 2.03
CA HIS A 90 3.75 -12.43 0.67
C HIS A 90 3.98 -11.32 -0.37
N MET A 91 3.94 -10.03 -0.01
CA MET A 91 4.24 -8.94 -0.94
C MET A 91 5.75 -8.72 -1.10
N MET A 92 6.53 -8.89 -0.02
CA MET A 92 7.99 -8.77 0.00
C MET A 92 8.69 -10.01 -0.54
N SER A 93 8.07 -11.18 -0.44
CA SER A 93 8.52 -12.45 -1.06
C SER A 93 8.45 -12.43 -2.60
N LEU A 94 7.88 -11.38 -3.19
CA LEU A 94 7.63 -11.25 -4.63
C LEU A 94 8.25 -9.98 -5.19
N MET A 95 9.32 -9.51 -4.55
CA MET A 95 10.30 -8.57 -5.09
C MET A 95 11.64 -9.28 -5.24
#